data_AF-F6EVA4-F1
#
_entry.id   AF-F6EVA4-F1
#
_cell.length_a   1.000
_cell.length_b   1.000
_cell.length_c   1.000
_cell.angle_alpha   90.00
_cell.angle_beta   90.00
_cell.angle_gamma   90.00
#
_symmetry.space_group_name_H-M   'P 1'
#
loop_
_entity.id
_entity.type
_entity.pdbx_description
1 polymer ?
#
loop_
_entity_poly.entity_id
_entity_poly.type
_entity_poly.pdbx_seq_one_letter_code
_entity_poly.pdbx_strand_id
1 'polypeptide(L)'
;MKSKSKPPQSAIAELRANLDQLIEQTTSATLSTPRRRALEKEIRSVIEELGSFLNTLDPIRQPSAVFDPSNPKVVGRFVSLALVAQQRHPLSEIPRFYGSGIYAIYYKGSFPPYAPISGSETPIYVGQAAPAVNNARTPLEQGARLCMRLSDHRKNIGTATTTLDLTDFEFRSLVVQSGWETAAEDYMIHLFRPIWNSETNILYGLGKHGDDAKTRANKRSPWDTMHPGRKWAEASKEDARSPDTIKTDLARHFQEHPIFPDLEHVLTSFLDELRQV
;
A
#
# COMPACT_ATOMS: atom_id res chain seq x y z
N MET A 1 50.25 -29.85 -2.24
CA MET A 1 49.18 -29.78 -3.27
C MET A 1 47.86 -30.15 -2.61
N LYS A 2 46.94 -29.20 -2.37
CA LYS A 2 45.58 -29.53 -1.90
C LYS A 2 44.81 -30.12 -3.09
N SER A 3 44.45 -31.39 -2.99
CA SER A 3 43.55 -32.06 -3.93
C SER A 3 42.25 -31.26 -4.04
N LYS A 4 41.96 -30.69 -5.22
CA LYS A 4 40.63 -30.13 -5.52
C LYS A 4 39.70 -31.32 -5.72
N SER A 5 38.94 -31.69 -4.69
CA SER A 5 37.89 -32.71 -4.82
C SER A 5 36.93 -32.27 -5.94
N LYS A 6 36.67 -33.17 -6.90
CA LYS A 6 35.65 -32.91 -7.94
C LYS A 6 34.28 -32.73 -7.26
N PRO A 7 33.42 -31.85 -7.77
CA PRO A 7 32.06 -31.70 -7.24
C PRO A 7 31.31 -33.04 -7.32
N PRO A 8 30.35 -33.29 -6.42
CA PRO A 8 29.59 -34.54 -6.39
C PRO A 8 28.65 -34.63 -7.60
N GLN A 9 29.18 -35.09 -8.73
CA GLN A 9 28.50 -35.12 -10.03
C GLN A 9 27.21 -35.95 -10.01
N SER A 10 27.15 -37.02 -9.21
CA SER A 10 25.95 -37.86 -9.06
C SER A 10 24.80 -37.11 -8.39
N ALA A 11 25.06 -36.41 -7.29
CA ALA A 11 24.05 -35.65 -6.56
C ALA A 11 23.46 -34.50 -7.40
N ILE A 12 24.30 -33.82 -8.20
CA ILE A 12 23.83 -32.77 -9.12
C ILE A 12 23.00 -33.36 -10.26
N ALA A 13 23.36 -34.54 -10.77
CA ALA A 13 22.57 -35.23 -11.79
C ALA A 13 21.20 -35.64 -11.27
N GLU A 14 21.10 -36.14 -10.03
CA GLU A 14 19.83 -36.46 -9.37
C GLU A 14 18.97 -35.22 -9.15
N LEU A 15 19.55 -34.11 -8.69
CA LEU A 15 18.82 -32.85 -8.52
C LEU A 15 18.23 -32.34 -9.85
N ARG A 16 18.99 -32.44 -10.95
CA ARG A 16 18.53 -32.07 -12.29
C ARG A 16 17.39 -32.96 -12.76
N ALA A 17 17.52 -34.28 -12.57
CA ALA A 17 16.46 -35.23 -12.94
C ALA A 17 15.15 -34.95 -12.18
N ASN A 18 15.23 -34.65 -10.88
CA ASN A 18 14.06 -34.29 -10.09
C ASN A 18 13.42 -32.97 -10.54
N LEU A 19 14.23 -31.97 -10.92
CA LEU A 19 13.74 -30.72 -11.47
C LEU A 19 13.03 -30.92 -12.81
N ASP A 20 13.61 -31.72 -13.71
CA ASP A 20 13.01 -32.04 -15.00
C ASP A 20 11.66 -32.76 -14.82
N GLN A 21 11.59 -33.71 -13.88
CA GLN A 21 10.34 -34.40 -13.52
C GLN A 21 9.28 -33.42 -12.98
N LEU A 22 9.68 -32.46 -12.13
CA LEU A 22 8.77 -31.45 -11.61
C LEU A 22 8.23 -30.53 -12.73
N ILE A 23 9.09 -30.11 -13.65
CA ILE A 23 8.71 -29.30 -14.81
C ILE A 23 7.72 -30.07 -15.68
N GLU A 24 7.97 -31.34 -15.97
CA GLU A 24 7.09 -32.18 -16.78
C GLU A 24 5.72 -32.35 -16.11
N GLN A 25 5.68 -32.67 -14.82
CA GLN A 25 4.43 -32.86 -14.07
C GLN A 25 3.58 -31.58 -13.97
N THR A 26 4.24 -30.42 -13.88
CA THR A 26 3.56 -29.13 -13.68
C THR A 26 3.18 -28.44 -14.99
N THR A 27 3.88 -28.73 -16.08
CA THR A 27 3.55 -28.25 -17.44
C THR A 27 2.44 -29.09 -18.07
N SER A 28 2.39 -30.38 -17.76
CA SER A 28 1.37 -31.32 -18.26
C SER A 28 0.01 -31.16 -17.56
N ALA A 29 -0.01 -30.57 -16.36
CA ALA A 29 -1.22 -30.42 -15.54
C ALA A 29 -1.75 -28.97 -15.60
N THR A 30 -3.04 -28.80 -15.91
CA THR A 30 -3.72 -27.51 -15.70
C THR A 30 -3.92 -27.27 -14.20
N LEU A 31 -2.95 -26.63 -13.57
CA LEU A 31 -3.01 -26.28 -12.14
C LEU A 31 -4.01 -25.15 -11.88
N SER A 32 -4.91 -25.38 -10.91
CA SER A 32 -5.80 -24.34 -10.37
C SER A 32 -5.01 -23.23 -9.66
N THR A 33 -5.57 -22.02 -9.59
CA THR A 33 -4.92 -20.85 -8.97
C THR A 33 -4.40 -21.10 -7.54
N PRO A 34 -5.17 -21.75 -6.63
CA PRO A 34 -4.66 -22.05 -5.28
C PRO A 34 -3.45 -22.99 -5.29
N ARG A 35 -3.49 -24.05 -6.11
CA ARG A 35 -2.38 -25.01 -6.24
C ARG A 35 -1.13 -24.37 -6.83
N ARG A 36 -1.31 -23.47 -7.81
CA ARG A 36 -0.21 -22.69 -8.39
C ARG A 36 0.49 -21.83 -7.35
N ARG A 37 -0.27 -21.11 -6.50
CA ARG A 37 0.29 -20.29 -5.41
C ARG A 37 1.02 -21.12 -4.37
N ALA A 38 0.47 -22.29 -4.01
CA ALA A 38 1.12 -23.21 -3.08
C ALA A 38 2.46 -23.73 -3.65
N LEU A 39 2.45 -24.19 -4.90
CA LEU A 39 3.67 -24.64 -5.58
C LEU A 39 4.72 -23.52 -5.72
N GLU A 40 4.29 -22.29 -6.05
CA GLU A 40 5.20 -21.13 -6.12
C GLU A 40 5.87 -20.88 -4.77
N LYS A 41 5.12 -20.97 -3.66
CA LYS A 41 5.66 -20.81 -2.31
C LYS A 41 6.72 -21.87 -1.99
N GLU A 42 6.44 -23.15 -2.26
CA GLU A 42 7.39 -24.24 -2.02
C GLU A 42 8.66 -24.09 -2.88
N ILE A 43 8.53 -23.72 -4.16
CA ILE A 43 9.68 -23.48 -5.04
C ILE A 43 10.55 -22.33 -4.52
N ARG A 44 9.94 -21.24 -4.03
CA ARG A 44 10.68 -20.14 -3.42
C ARG A 44 11.45 -20.59 -2.17
N SER A 45 10.85 -21.41 -1.31
CA SER A 45 11.52 -22.00 -0.15
C SER A 45 12.76 -22.82 -0.55
N VAL A 46 12.63 -23.67 -1.57
CA VAL A 46 13.76 -24.47 -2.08
C VAL A 46 14.86 -23.57 -2.68
N ILE A 47 14.49 -22.48 -3.38
CA ILE A 47 15.46 -21.50 -3.89
C ILE A 47 16.23 -20.84 -2.74
N GLU A 48 15.55 -20.48 -1.65
CA GLU A 48 16.19 -19.92 -0.46
C GLU A 48 17.17 -20.91 0.19
N GLU A 49 16.78 -22.18 0.34
CA GLU A 49 17.64 -23.24 0.86
C GLU A 49 18.88 -23.46 -0.02
N LEU A 50 18.70 -23.53 -1.35
CA LEU A 50 19.80 -23.68 -2.30
C LEU A 50 20.72 -22.45 -2.30
N GLY A 51 20.16 -21.23 -2.20
CA GLY A 51 20.92 -20.00 -2.07
C GLY A 51 21.77 -19.98 -0.79
N SER A 52 21.19 -20.40 0.33
CA SER A 52 21.90 -20.56 1.61
C SER A 52 23.04 -21.57 1.49
N PHE A 53 22.79 -22.74 0.87
CA PHE A 53 23.83 -23.72 0.61
C PHE A 53 24.95 -23.18 -0.28
N LEU A 54 24.62 -22.48 -1.37
CA LEU A 54 25.61 -21.83 -2.24
C LEU A 54 26.51 -20.86 -1.46
N ASN A 55 25.94 -20.09 -0.53
CA ASN A 55 26.71 -19.19 0.34
C ASN A 55 27.69 -19.94 1.26
N THR A 56 27.43 -21.21 1.60
CA THR A 56 28.38 -22.03 2.38
C THR A 56 29.55 -22.58 1.55
N LEU A 57 29.41 -22.65 0.23
CA LEU A 57 30.43 -23.18 -0.67
C LEU A 57 31.45 -22.13 -1.10
N ASP A 58 31.09 -20.84 -1.05
CA ASP A 58 32.02 -19.74 -1.33
C ASP A 58 32.98 -19.55 -0.14
N PRO A 59 34.30 -19.73 -0.31
CA PRO A 59 35.27 -19.47 0.76
C PRO A 59 35.28 -17.99 1.19
N ILE A 60 34.74 -17.10 0.35
CA ILE A 60 34.48 -15.69 0.66
C ILE A 60 32.99 -15.59 1.02
N ARG A 61 32.70 -15.36 2.30
CA ARG A 61 31.31 -15.26 2.77
C ARG A 61 30.61 -14.10 2.07
N GLN A 62 29.46 -14.39 1.46
CA GLN A 62 28.50 -13.34 1.10
C GLN A 62 28.03 -12.64 2.39
N PRO A 63 27.79 -11.32 2.36
CA PRO A 63 27.25 -10.62 3.51
C PRO A 63 25.88 -11.21 3.88
N SER A 64 25.57 -11.28 5.17
CA SER A 64 24.29 -11.80 5.66
C SER A 64 23.09 -10.92 5.30
N ALA A 65 23.34 -9.69 4.86
CA ALA A 65 22.35 -8.75 4.35
C ALA A 65 22.99 -7.84 3.29
N VAL A 66 22.25 -7.53 2.23
CA VAL A 66 22.66 -6.56 1.20
C VAL A 66 21.63 -5.43 1.19
N PHE A 67 22.08 -4.22 1.51
CA PHE A 67 21.25 -3.03 1.42
C PHE A 67 21.46 -2.36 0.06
N ASP A 68 20.44 -2.45 -0.81
CA ASP A 68 20.42 -1.74 -2.09
C ASP A 68 19.63 -0.43 -1.96
N PRO A 69 20.29 0.74 -1.83
CA PRO A 69 19.61 2.03 -1.73
C PRO A 69 18.89 2.43 -3.02
N SER A 70 19.17 1.77 -4.14
CA SER A 70 18.50 2.04 -5.42
C SER A 70 17.19 1.27 -5.60
N ASN A 71 16.93 0.29 -4.72
CA ASN A 71 15.70 -0.50 -4.77
C ASN A 71 14.49 0.39 -4.47
N PRO A 72 13.52 0.53 -5.40
CA PRO A 72 12.36 1.41 -5.19
C PRO A 72 11.53 1.08 -3.96
N LYS A 73 11.47 -0.19 -3.55
CA LYS A 73 10.76 -0.59 -2.32
C LYS A 73 11.46 -0.05 -1.07
N VAL A 74 12.79 -0.07 -1.05
CA VAL A 74 13.59 0.47 0.05
C VAL A 74 13.41 1.99 0.13
N VAL A 75 13.47 2.69 -1.00
CA VAL A 75 13.25 4.14 -1.01
C VAL A 75 11.81 4.50 -0.60
N GLY A 76 10.80 3.81 -1.12
CA GLY A 76 9.40 4.00 -0.75
C GLY A 76 9.16 3.84 0.76
N ARG A 77 9.83 2.86 1.39
CA ARG A 77 9.86 2.67 2.84
C ARG A 77 10.39 3.90 3.58
N PHE A 78 11.56 4.40 3.23
CA PHE A 78 12.14 5.58 3.89
C PHE A 78 11.34 6.85 3.66
N VAL A 79 10.78 7.05 2.47
CA VAL A 79 9.87 8.16 2.18
C VAL A 79 8.63 8.10 3.09
N SER A 80 8.08 6.90 3.29
CA SER A 80 6.91 6.69 4.15
C SER A 80 7.23 6.96 5.62
N LEU A 81 8.39 6.51 6.10
CA LEU A 81 8.90 6.85 7.42
C LEU A 81 9.03 8.37 7.59
N ALA A 82 9.62 9.05 6.60
CA ALA A 82 9.76 10.49 6.59
C ALA A 82 8.41 11.21 6.58
N LEU A 83 7.39 10.68 5.87
CA LEU A 83 6.04 11.22 5.90
C LEU A 83 5.43 11.08 7.30
N VAL A 84 5.49 9.90 7.92
CA VAL A 84 4.92 9.66 9.25
C VAL A 84 5.59 10.54 10.32
N ALA A 85 6.87 10.88 10.14
CA ALA A 85 7.58 11.80 11.02
C ALA A 85 7.14 13.28 10.90
N GLN A 86 6.38 13.65 9.86
CA GLN A 86 5.87 15.02 9.71
C GLN A 86 4.80 15.33 10.76
N GLN A 87 4.62 16.61 11.08
CA GLN A 87 3.51 17.05 11.92
C GLN A 87 2.17 16.84 11.17
N ARG A 88 1.12 16.49 11.92
CA ARG A 88 -0.24 16.49 11.40
C ARG A 88 -0.79 17.90 11.33
N HIS A 89 -1.48 18.21 10.26
CA HIS A 89 -2.16 19.49 10.05
C HIS A 89 -3.67 19.27 9.88
N PRO A 90 -4.53 20.20 10.30
CA PRO A 90 -5.97 20.11 10.08
C PRO A 90 -6.30 20.05 8.58
N LEU A 91 -7.16 19.12 8.16
CA LEU A 91 -7.59 19.02 6.76
C LEU A 91 -8.47 20.21 6.33
N SER A 92 -9.06 20.93 7.28
CA SER A 92 -9.79 22.18 7.04
C SER A 92 -8.92 23.30 6.50
N GLU A 93 -7.62 23.30 6.81
CA GLU A 93 -6.68 24.40 6.59
C GLU A 93 -5.48 23.93 5.77
N ILE A 94 -5.68 23.76 4.46
CA ILE A 94 -4.60 23.34 3.55
C ILE A 94 -3.93 24.58 2.96
N PRO A 95 -2.65 24.87 3.30
CA PRO A 95 -1.93 25.97 2.68
C PRO A 95 -1.69 25.68 1.19
N ARG A 96 -1.52 26.74 0.39
CA ARG A 96 -1.04 26.59 -0.99
C ARG A 96 0.47 26.44 -0.98
N PHE A 97 0.97 25.42 -1.65
CA PHE A 97 2.40 25.19 -1.81
C PHE A 97 2.68 24.46 -3.12
N TYR A 98 3.92 24.58 -3.59
CA TYR A 98 4.44 23.84 -4.74
C TYR A 98 4.94 22.46 -4.31
N GLY A 99 4.75 21.47 -5.16
CA GLY A 99 5.27 20.12 -4.98
C GLY A 99 4.28 19.01 -5.35
N SER A 100 4.84 17.92 -5.85
CA SER A 100 4.21 16.61 -5.99
C SER A 100 4.75 15.65 -4.93
N GLY A 101 4.00 14.60 -4.62
CA GLY A 101 4.48 13.59 -3.69
C GLY A 101 3.37 12.78 -3.06
N ILE A 102 3.53 12.46 -1.78
CA ILE A 102 2.64 11.59 -1.01
C ILE A 102 1.94 12.34 0.12
N TYR A 103 0.72 11.90 0.46
CA TYR A 103 -0.03 12.37 1.60
C TYR A 103 -0.80 11.23 2.28
N ALA A 104 -1.12 11.44 3.55
CA ALA A 104 -1.96 10.55 4.33
C ALA A 104 -2.99 11.38 5.10
N ILE A 105 -4.23 10.89 5.17
CA ILE A 105 -5.34 11.50 5.89
C ILE A 105 -5.62 10.64 7.12
N TYR A 106 -5.84 11.28 8.26
CA TYR A 106 -6.07 10.68 9.57
C TYR A 106 -7.43 11.11 10.11
N TYR A 107 -8.04 10.26 10.92
CA TYR A 107 -9.34 10.50 11.52
C TYR A 107 -9.22 10.57 13.05
N LYS A 108 -9.92 11.50 13.67
CA LYS A 108 -9.98 11.68 15.14
C LYS A 108 -11.40 11.89 15.68
N GLY A 109 -12.41 11.62 14.87
CA GLY A 109 -13.81 11.84 15.23
C GLY A 109 -14.48 10.64 15.88
N SER A 110 -15.80 10.72 16.03
CA SER A 110 -16.61 9.75 16.76
C SER A 110 -17.56 8.91 15.89
N PHE A 111 -17.40 8.89 14.56
CA PHE A 111 -18.22 8.05 13.68
C PHE A 111 -18.01 6.58 14.05
N PRO A 112 -19.04 5.86 14.57
CA PRO A 112 -18.84 4.57 15.23
C PRO A 112 -18.10 3.52 14.38
N PRO A 113 -18.35 3.39 13.06
CA PRO A 113 -17.58 2.48 12.22
C PRO A 113 -16.08 2.76 12.14
N TYR A 114 -15.61 3.96 12.52
CA TYR A 114 -14.19 4.36 12.47
C TYR A 114 -13.55 4.48 13.85
N ALA A 115 -14.26 4.14 14.92
CA ALA A 115 -13.75 4.21 16.29
C ALA A 115 -12.36 3.55 16.47
N PRO A 116 -12.04 2.38 15.86
CA PRO A 116 -10.74 1.73 16.06
C PRO A 116 -9.52 2.53 15.58
N ILE A 117 -9.67 3.40 14.57
CA ILE A 117 -8.58 4.22 14.02
C ILE A 117 -8.62 5.66 14.52
N SER A 118 -9.61 6.03 15.34
CA SER A 118 -9.76 7.40 15.79
C SER A 118 -8.63 7.81 16.71
N GLY A 119 -7.91 8.87 16.35
CA GLY A 119 -6.78 9.40 17.11
C GLY A 119 -5.50 8.56 17.03
N SER A 120 -5.46 7.51 16.20
CA SER A 120 -4.30 6.64 16.04
C SER A 120 -3.37 7.12 14.93
N GLU A 121 -2.21 6.48 14.77
CA GLU A 121 -1.27 6.59 13.64
C GLU A 121 -1.64 5.80 12.39
N THR A 122 -2.81 5.13 12.39
CA THR A 122 -3.34 4.50 11.18
C THR A 122 -4.08 5.52 10.31
N PRO A 123 -3.59 5.87 9.11
CA PRO A 123 -4.32 6.73 8.20
C PRO A 123 -5.59 6.04 7.70
N ILE A 124 -6.66 6.83 7.53
CA ILE A 124 -7.91 6.37 6.93
C ILE A 124 -7.79 6.29 5.40
N TYR A 125 -6.92 7.11 4.82
CA TYR A 125 -6.61 7.15 3.40
C TYR A 125 -5.17 7.57 3.16
N VAL A 126 -4.52 6.95 2.19
CA VAL A 126 -3.21 7.33 1.67
C VAL A 126 -3.35 7.59 0.18
N GLY A 127 -2.67 8.62 -0.31
CA GLY A 127 -2.62 8.87 -1.74
C GLY A 127 -1.35 9.59 -2.18
N GLN A 128 -1.15 9.61 -3.48
CA GLN A 128 -0.13 10.46 -4.11
C GLN A 128 -0.71 11.48 -5.10
N ALA A 129 0.15 12.42 -5.48
CA ALA A 129 -0.13 13.42 -6.49
C ALA A 129 1.12 13.65 -7.36
N ALA A 130 1.25 12.89 -8.44
CA ALA A 130 2.32 13.02 -9.42
C ALA A 130 2.34 14.41 -10.11
N PRO A 131 3.52 14.90 -10.54
CA PRO A 131 3.64 16.13 -11.33
C PRO A 131 3.00 15.96 -12.70
N ALA A 132 2.68 17.07 -13.37
CA ALA A 132 2.22 17.03 -14.77
C ALA A 132 3.34 16.60 -15.72
N VAL A 133 4.59 16.86 -15.34
CA VAL A 133 5.79 16.51 -16.10
C VAL A 133 6.61 15.52 -15.29
N ASN A 134 6.79 14.30 -15.81
CA ASN A 134 7.40 13.18 -15.07
C ASN A 134 8.84 13.43 -14.60
N ASN A 135 9.60 14.30 -15.27
CA ASN A 135 10.99 14.60 -14.94
C ASN A 135 11.18 15.94 -14.21
N ALA A 136 10.10 16.53 -13.67
CA ALA A 136 10.20 17.73 -12.84
C ALA A 136 11.17 17.48 -11.66
N ARG A 137 12.14 18.37 -11.49
CA ARG A 137 13.23 18.24 -10.50
C ARG A 137 13.05 19.16 -9.31
N THR A 138 12.28 20.23 -9.46
CA THR A 138 12.01 21.20 -8.40
C THR A 138 10.53 21.22 -8.02
N PRO A 139 10.17 21.58 -6.78
CA PRO A 139 8.76 21.74 -6.39
C PRO A 139 8.00 22.68 -7.32
N LEU A 140 8.66 23.75 -7.79
CA LEU A 140 8.06 24.72 -8.72
C LEU A 140 7.65 24.05 -10.05
N GLU A 141 8.54 23.26 -10.64
CA GLU A 141 8.26 22.49 -11.87
C GLU A 141 7.17 21.42 -11.66
N GLN A 142 7.11 20.85 -10.46
CA GLN A 142 6.08 19.88 -10.10
C GLN A 142 4.68 20.52 -10.03
N GLY A 143 4.61 21.82 -9.71
CA GLY A 143 3.37 22.57 -9.57
C GLY A 143 2.65 22.29 -8.25
N ALA A 144 1.48 22.88 -8.03
CA ALA A 144 0.74 22.83 -6.76
C ALA A 144 -0.07 21.52 -6.54
N ARG A 145 0.51 20.36 -6.87
CA ARG A 145 -0.22 19.08 -7.05
C ARG A 145 -0.78 18.55 -5.74
N LEU A 146 0.04 18.48 -4.69
CA LEU A 146 -0.38 17.97 -3.38
C LEU A 146 -1.49 18.80 -2.76
N CYS A 147 -1.32 20.13 -2.67
CA CYS A 147 -2.33 20.98 -2.04
C CYS A 147 -3.66 20.98 -2.81
N MET A 148 -3.62 20.89 -4.15
CA MET A 148 -4.82 20.74 -4.97
C MET A 148 -5.53 19.41 -4.70
N ARG A 149 -4.78 18.29 -4.67
CA ARG A 149 -5.35 16.97 -4.43
C ARG A 149 -5.97 16.84 -3.04
N LEU A 150 -5.28 17.33 -2.01
CA LEU A 150 -5.81 17.41 -0.65
C LEU A 150 -7.06 18.31 -0.59
N SER A 151 -7.06 19.42 -1.32
CA SER A 151 -8.22 20.32 -1.39
C SER A 151 -9.45 19.66 -2.00
N ASP A 152 -9.26 18.76 -2.97
CA ASP A 152 -10.36 17.99 -3.56
C ASP A 152 -10.92 16.97 -2.55
N HIS A 153 -10.05 16.28 -1.80
CA HIS A 153 -10.48 15.39 -0.71
C HIS A 153 -11.22 16.15 0.38
N ARG A 154 -10.71 17.32 0.80
CA ARG A 154 -11.37 18.21 1.76
C ARG A 154 -12.78 18.56 1.32
N LYS A 155 -12.98 18.91 0.04
CA LYS A 155 -14.31 19.19 -0.52
C LYS A 155 -15.21 17.96 -0.47
N ASN A 156 -14.72 16.80 -0.91
CA ASN A 156 -15.50 15.56 -0.94
C ASN A 156 -15.93 15.14 0.47
N ILE A 157 -15.01 15.11 1.44
CA ILE A 157 -15.29 14.81 2.85
C ILE A 157 -16.30 15.82 3.43
N GLY A 158 -16.12 17.11 3.14
CA GLY A 158 -17.03 18.17 3.58
C GLY A 158 -18.45 18.09 3.02
N THR A 159 -18.71 17.26 1.99
CA THR A 159 -20.09 17.02 1.54
C THR A 159 -20.85 16.00 2.40
N ALA A 160 -20.14 15.10 3.09
CA ALA A 160 -20.71 13.98 3.85
C ALA A 160 -21.20 14.37 5.27
N THR A 161 -21.87 15.52 5.36
CA THR A 161 -22.21 16.21 6.62
C THR A 161 -23.08 15.41 7.60
N THR A 162 -23.75 14.35 7.14
CA THR A 162 -24.57 13.48 8.00
C THR A 162 -23.77 12.42 8.75
N THR A 163 -22.53 12.18 8.35
CA THR A 163 -21.70 11.08 8.89
C THR A 163 -20.30 11.51 9.28
N LEU A 164 -19.78 12.61 8.70
CA LEU A 164 -18.43 13.11 8.90
C LEU A 164 -18.45 14.60 9.23
N ASP A 165 -17.60 15.00 10.18
CA ASP A 165 -17.22 16.40 10.41
C ASP A 165 -15.81 16.63 9.84
N LEU A 166 -15.61 17.71 9.08
CA LEU A 166 -14.30 18.01 8.48
C LEU A 166 -13.23 18.31 9.54
N THR A 167 -13.62 18.80 10.71
CA THR A 167 -12.71 19.13 11.83
C THR A 167 -12.11 17.87 12.49
N ASP A 168 -12.71 16.70 12.24
CA ASP A 168 -12.22 15.40 12.69
C ASP A 168 -11.12 14.81 11.79
N PHE A 169 -10.66 15.56 10.78
CA PHE A 169 -9.65 15.09 9.83
C PHE A 169 -8.37 15.90 9.91
N GLU A 170 -7.26 15.17 9.87
CA GLU A 170 -5.91 15.70 9.79
C GLU A 170 -5.19 15.08 8.60
N PHE A 171 -4.09 15.69 8.18
CA PHE A 171 -3.26 15.15 7.13
C PHE A 171 -1.77 15.35 7.41
N ARG A 172 -0.97 14.48 6.78
CA ARG A 172 0.45 14.71 6.53
C ARG A 172 0.66 14.76 5.03
N SER A 173 1.63 15.54 4.57
CA SER A 173 2.06 15.56 3.17
C SER A 173 3.56 15.75 3.08
N LEU A 174 4.19 15.08 2.13
CA LEU A 174 5.62 15.19 1.87
C LEU A 174 5.85 15.36 0.37
N VAL A 175 6.50 16.47 0.01
CA VAL A 175 6.99 16.69 -1.35
C VAL A 175 8.18 15.77 -1.57
N VAL A 176 8.14 14.98 -2.63
CA VAL A 176 9.23 14.06 -2.99
C VAL A 176 9.71 14.33 -4.40
N GLN A 177 10.91 13.87 -4.72
CA GLN A 177 11.38 13.90 -6.10
C GLN A 177 10.47 13.01 -6.97
N SER A 178 10.20 13.48 -8.19
CA SER A 178 9.30 12.82 -9.14
C SER A 178 9.76 11.40 -9.44
N GLY A 179 8.81 10.44 -9.39
CA GLY A 179 9.05 9.02 -9.60
C GLY A 179 9.12 8.20 -8.30
N TRP A 180 9.20 8.83 -7.13
CA TRP A 180 9.24 8.14 -5.84
C TRP A 180 7.88 8.05 -5.14
N GLU A 181 6.91 8.85 -5.57
CA GLU A 181 5.61 8.96 -4.93
C GLU A 181 4.81 7.64 -4.96
N THR A 182 4.86 6.90 -6.07
CA THR A 182 4.16 5.62 -6.23
C THR A 182 4.70 4.55 -5.28
N ALA A 183 6.02 4.40 -5.20
CA ALA A 183 6.62 3.38 -4.34
C ALA A 183 6.34 3.65 -2.85
N ALA A 184 6.27 4.93 -2.46
CA ALA A 184 5.88 5.32 -1.11
C ALA A 184 4.39 5.05 -0.85
N GLU A 185 3.50 5.40 -1.79
CA GLU A 185 2.06 5.14 -1.67
C GLU A 185 1.80 3.65 -1.53
N ASP A 186 2.38 2.83 -2.40
CA ASP A 186 2.26 1.37 -2.38
C ASP A 186 2.70 0.80 -1.04
N TYR A 187 3.82 1.28 -0.49
CA TYR A 187 4.32 0.82 0.80
C TYR A 187 3.39 1.21 1.95
N MET A 188 2.94 2.46 2.01
CA MET A 188 2.02 2.90 3.05
C MET A 188 0.69 2.17 2.99
N ILE A 189 0.15 1.92 1.79
CA ILE A 189 -1.07 1.13 1.63
C ILE A 189 -0.84 -0.31 2.10
N HIS A 190 0.33 -0.89 1.81
CA HIS A 190 0.69 -2.22 2.29
C HIS A 190 0.77 -2.30 3.82
N LEU A 191 1.42 -1.32 4.44
CA LEU A 191 1.67 -1.26 5.88
C LEU A 191 0.39 -0.98 6.68
N PHE A 192 -0.33 0.08 6.31
CA PHE A 192 -1.46 0.59 7.10
C PHE A 192 -2.81 0.03 6.70
N ARG A 193 -2.92 -0.53 5.48
CA ARG A 193 -4.18 -1.02 4.90
C ARG A 193 -5.35 -0.02 5.08
N PRO A 194 -5.24 1.23 4.61
CA PRO A 194 -6.24 2.26 4.92
C PRO A 194 -7.62 1.91 4.36
N ILE A 195 -8.66 2.03 5.18
CA ILE A 195 -10.01 1.54 4.83
C ILE A 195 -10.63 2.23 3.60
N TRP A 196 -10.23 3.47 3.28
CA TRP A 196 -10.75 4.21 2.11
C TRP A 196 -9.96 3.96 0.81
N ASN A 197 -8.84 3.26 0.88
CA ASN A 197 -8.03 2.90 -0.29
C ASN A 197 -8.69 1.75 -1.07
N SER A 198 -8.55 1.76 -2.40
CA SER A 198 -9.13 0.74 -3.28
C SER A 198 -8.62 -0.66 -2.99
N GLU A 199 -7.38 -0.74 -2.52
CA GLU A 199 -6.63 -1.96 -2.30
C GLU A 199 -7.18 -2.80 -1.13
N THR A 200 -7.94 -2.18 -0.22
CA THR A 200 -8.65 -2.91 0.85
C THR A 200 -10.00 -3.46 0.38
N ASN A 201 -10.54 -2.92 -0.72
CA ASN A 201 -11.85 -3.26 -1.27
C ASN A 201 -13.03 -3.05 -0.28
N ILE A 202 -12.87 -2.19 0.74
CA ILE A 202 -13.90 -1.92 1.76
C ILE A 202 -14.69 -0.66 1.41
N LEU A 203 -14.02 0.50 1.49
CA LEU A 203 -14.61 1.83 1.33
C LEU A 203 -13.97 2.63 0.20
N TYR A 204 -13.83 2.00 -0.97
CA TYR A 204 -13.31 2.68 -2.15
C TYR A 204 -14.30 3.72 -2.70
N GLY A 205 -13.77 4.77 -3.34
CA GLY A 205 -14.57 5.76 -4.08
C GLY A 205 -14.35 7.22 -3.70
N LEU A 206 -13.62 7.52 -2.62
CA LEU A 206 -13.27 8.90 -2.25
C LEU A 206 -12.56 9.64 -3.40
N GLY A 207 -11.56 9.00 -4.00
CA GLY A 207 -10.72 9.58 -5.06
C GLY A 207 -11.37 9.68 -6.44
N LYS A 208 -12.64 9.25 -6.60
CA LYS A 208 -13.39 9.42 -7.85
C LYS A 208 -13.75 10.88 -8.06
N HIS A 209 -13.41 11.38 -9.24
CA HIS A 209 -13.93 12.64 -9.75
C HIS A 209 -15.21 12.35 -10.54
N GLY A 210 -16.17 13.26 -10.51
CA GLY A 210 -17.45 13.06 -11.18
C GLY A 210 -17.25 12.83 -12.67
N ASP A 211 -17.37 11.58 -13.10
CA ASP A 211 -17.39 11.24 -14.52
C ASP A 211 -18.66 11.78 -15.17
N ASP A 212 -18.54 12.13 -16.44
CA ASP A 212 -19.56 12.75 -17.26
C ASP A 212 -20.91 12.00 -17.18
N ALA A 213 -22.02 12.74 -17.22
CA ALA A 213 -23.37 12.22 -16.93
C ALA A 213 -23.85 11.06 -17.83
N LYS A 214 -23.10 10.73 -18.89
CA LYS A 214 -23.42 9.72 -19.90
C LYS A 214 -22.87 8.31 -19.59
N THR A 215 -21.98 8.14 -18.61
CA THR A 215 -21.42 6.81 -18.24
C THR A 215 -22.17 6.12 -17.08
N ARG A 216 -23.37 6.62 -16.73
CA ARG A 216 -24.14 6.30 -15.50
C ARG A 216 -24.81 4.93 -15.43
N ALA A 217 -24.09 3.86 -15.78
CA ALA A 217 -24.46 2.49 -15.44
C ALA A 217 -23.76 1.96 -14.16
N ASN A 218 -22.88 2.77 -13.56
CA ASN A 218 -22.07 2.33 -12.43
C ASN A 218 -22.81 2.46 -11.08
N LYS A 219 -22.73 1.40 -10.27
CA LYS A 219 -23.24 1.36 -8.90
C LYS A 219 -22.59 2.45 -8.04
N ARG A 220 -23.31 2.96 -7.05
CA ARG A 220 -22.81 3.90 -6.04
C ARG A 220 -21.62 3.26 -5.31
N SER A 221 -20.53 4.02 -5.14
CA SER A 221 -19.33 3.47 -4.48
C SER A 221 -19.60 3.19 -3.00
N PRO A 222 -18.91 2.23 -2.37
CA PRO A 222 -19.07 1.97 -0.94
C PRO A 222 -18.82 3.19 -0.07
N TRP A 223 -17.86 4.06 -0.45
CA TRP A 223 -17.66 5.33 0.24
C TRP A 223 -18.90 6.21 0.18
N ASP A 224 -19.51 6.38 -1.00
CA ASP A 224 -20.76 7.15 -1.16
C ASP A 224 -21.97 6.51 -0.49
N THR A 225 -22.00 5.19 -0.37
CA THR A 225 -23.05 4.46 0.36
C THR A 225 -22.97 4.74 1.86
N MET A 226 -21.77 4.76 2.45
CA MET A 226 -21.59 5.10 3.87
C MET A 226 -21.64 6.60 4.14
N HIS A 227 -21.28 7.43 3.16
CA HIS A 227 -21.12 8.88 3.30
C HIS A 227 -21.91 9.63 2.22
N PRO A 228 -23.24 9.67 2.32
CA PRO A 228 -24.06 10.39 1.36
C PRO A 228 -23.80 11.90 1.43
N GLY A 229 -23.85 12.59 0.27
CA GLY A 229 -23.69 14.04 0.18
C GLY A 229 -23.14 14.54 -1.17
N ARG A 230 -22.46 13.68 -1.94
CA ARG A 230 -22.02 14.01 -3.30
C ARG A 230 -23.19 13.91 -4.27
N LYS A 231 -23.68 15.05 -4.77
CA LYS A 231 -24.83 15.14 -5.70
C LYS A 231 -24.76 14.18 -6.90
N TRP A 232 -23.56 13.92 -7.43
CA TRP A 232 -23.41 13.02 -8.57
C TRP A 232 -23.62 11.54 -8.20
N ALA A 233 -23.36 11.14 -6.95
CA ALA A 233 -23.55 9.78 -6.46
C ALA A 233 -25.02 9.48 -6.07
N GLU A 234 -25.82 10.52 -5.82
CA GLU A 234 -27.27 10.40 -5.59
C GLU A 234 -28.00 9.90 -6.84
N ALA A 235 -27.47 10.19 -8.04
CA ALA A 235 -28.05 9.76 -9.30
C ALA A 235 -27.94 8.23 -9.53
N SER A 236 -27.05 7.54 -8.82
CA SER A 236 -26.94 6.08 -8.88
C SER A 236 -28.07 5.42 -8.09
N LYS A 237 -28.78 4.48 -8.72
CA LYS A 237 -29.95 3.79 -8.13
C LYS A 237 -29.60 2.54 -7.31
N GLU A 238 -28.39 2.00 -7.46
CA GLU A 238 -27.96 0.76 -6.82
C GLU A 238 -26.61 0.99 -6.12
N ASP A 239 -26.47 0.48 -4.90
CA ASP A 239 -25.22 0.48 -4.14
C ASP A 239 -24.32 -0.69 -4.56
N ALA A 240 -23.01 -0.47 -4.68
CA ALA A 240 -22.07 -1.55 -4.95
C ALA A 240 -21.99 -2.54 -3.78
N ARG A 241 -22.21 -2.05 -2.56
CA ARG A 241 -22.18 -2.79 -1.30
C ARG A 241 -23.18 -2.18 -0.32
N SER A 242 -23.91 -2.98 0.44
CA SER A 242 -24.84 -2.44 1.46
C SER A 242 -24.09 -1.91 2.69
N PRO A 243 -24.67 -0.97 3.46
CA PRO A 243 -24.07 -0.47 4.70
C PRO A 243 -23.69 -1.58 5.70
N ASP A 244 -24.53 -2.60 5.86
CA ASP A 244 -24.26 -3.70 6.82
C ASP A 244 -23.11 -4.59 6.36
N THR A 245 -23.00 -4.82 5.06
CA THR A 245 -21.85 -5.53 4.47
C THR A 245 -20.56 -4.74 4.73
N ILE A 246 -20.60 -3.41 4.55
CA ILE A 246 -19.43 -2.56 4.79
C ILE A 246 -19.02 -2.57 6.26
N LYS A 247 -19.98 -2.47 7.20
CA LYS A 247 -19.71 -2.53 8.64
C LYS A 247 -19.10 -3.87 9.05
N THR A 248 -19.62 -4.97 8.51
CA THR A 248 -19.08 -6.32 8.76
C THR A 248 -17.64 -6.43 8.28
N ASP A 249 -17.36 -5.90 7.09
CA ASP A 249 -16.01 -5.88 6.53
C ASP A 249 -15.04 -5.01 7.31
N LEU A 250 -15.47 -3.84 7.79
CA LEU A 250 -14.68 -2.99 8.66
C LEU A 250 -14.32 -3.70 9.97
N ALA A 251 -15.31 -4.33 10.62
CA ALA A 251 -15.09 -5.07 11.86
C ALA A 251 -14.06 -6.18 11.68
N ARG A 252 -14.16 -6.96 10.59
CA ARG A 252 -13.17 -7.98 10.24
C ARG A 252 -11.80 -7.37 9.95
N HIS A 253 -11.75 -6.29 9.17
CA HIS A 253 -10.50 -5.64 8.79
C HIS A 253 -9.70 -5.16 10.01
N PHE A 254 -10.36 -4.56 10.99
CA PHE A 254 -9.71 -4.11 12.24
C PHE A 254 -9.30 -5.26 13.17
N GLN A 255 -9.79 -6.48 12.95
CA GLN A 255 -9.32 -7.68 13.66
C GLN A 255 -8.12 -8.32 12.95
N GLU A 256 -8.09 -8.28 11.62
CA GLU A 256 -7.07 -8.95 10.79
C GLU A 256 -5.82 -8.10 10.56
N HIS A 257 -5.91 -6.77 10.68
CA HIS A 257 -4.82 -5.84 10.37
C HIS A 257 -4.46 -4.95 11.56
N PRO A 258 -3.17 -4.62 11.74
CA PRO A 258 -2.72 -3.83 12.87
C PRO A 258 -3.25 -2.39 12.81
N ILE A 259 -3.75 -1.91 13.95
CA ILE A 259 -3.93 -0.49 14.23
C ILE A 259 -2.64 0.00 14.90
N PHE A 260 -2.10 1.11 14.43
CA PHE A 260 -0.92 1.74 15.02
C PHE A 260 -1.39 2.85 15.97
N PRO A 261 -1.39 2.65 17.29
CA PRO A 261 -1.91 3.65 18.22
C PRO A 261 -1.05 4.92 18.27
N ASP A 262 0.26 4.77 18.08
CA ASP A 262 1.24 5.85 18.18
C ASP A 262 2.44 5.63 17.24
N LEU A 263 3.36 6.60 17.24
CA LEU A 263 4.52 6.60 16.37
C LEU A 263 5.50 5.46 16.71
N GLU A 264 5.62 5.09 17.98
CA GLU A 264 6.53 4.03 18.44
C GLU A 264 6.15 2.68 17.82
N HIS A 265 4.86 2.38 17.74
CA HIS A 265 4.37 1.15 17.10
C HIS A 265 4.65 1.14 15.59
N VAL A 266 4.52 2.30 14.91
CA VAL A 266 4.88 2.41 13.48
C VAL A 266 6.38 2.17 13.28
N LEU A 267 7.22 2.82 14.10
CA LEU A 267 8.68 2.67 14.02
C LEU A 267 9.13 1.24 14.29
N THR A 268 8.50 0.57 15.27
CA THR A 268 8.81 -0.83 15.59
C THR A 268 8.47 -1.75 14.42
N SER A 269 7.28 -1.61 13.85
CA SER A 269 6.89 -2.40 12.66
C SER A 269 7.82 -2.16 11.47
N PHE A 270 8.25 -0.91 11.27
CA PHE A 270 9.20 -0.56 10.22
C PHE A 270 10.57 -1.22 10.44
N LEU A 271 11.10 -1.18 11.66
CA LEU A 271 12.38 -1.80 11.99
C LEU A 271 12.34 -3.33 11.86
N ASP A 272 11.23 -3.95 12.25
CA ASP A 272 11.06 -5.40 12.11
C ASP A 272 11.01 -5.83 10.64
N GLU A 273 10.33 -5.07 9.77
CA GLU A 273 10.36 -5.33 8.33
C GLU A 273 11.75 -5.13 7.70
N LEU A 274 12.54 -4.17 8.19
CA LEU A 274 13.92 -3.97 7.71
C LEU A 274 14.86 -5.10 8.12
N ARG A 275 14.63 -5.75 9.26
CA ARG A 275 15.42 -6.92 9.70
C ARG A 275 15.11 -8.18 8.90
N GLN A 276 13.95 -8.24 8.25
CA GLN A 276 13.50 -9.37 7.43
C GLN A 276 13.88 -9.25 5.94
N VAL A 277 14.71 -8.25 5.57
CA VAL A 277 15.29 -8.07 4.23
C VAL A 277 16.78 -8.40 4.23
#